data_AF-A0A9P1BV47-F1
#
_entry.id   AF-A0A9P1BV47-F1
#
_cell.length_a   1.000
_cell.length_b   1.000
_cell.length_c   1.000
_cell.angle_alpha   90.00
_cell.angle_beta   90.00
_cell.angle_gamma   90.00
#
_symmetry.space_group_name_H-M   'P 1'
#
loop_
_entity.id
_entity.type
_entity.pdbx_description
1 polymer ?
#
loop_
_entity_poly.entity_id
_entity_poly.type
_entity_poly.pdbx_seq_one_letter_code
_entity_poly.pdbx_strand_id
1 'polypeptide(L)'
;MGQQSSNQISETRIKALEIQQLYQQLETSLAKPGRVLDVGDAYRQLLTWCKEIRRPNNEVLSGVLEVLSHEEGFPAWRRQALEEAYRIFYDEAADLALEELPKLPEPPTSEDIGFRPLSEELLNGQAVQQEIYEGSFTDSSLLFRRRWDYEIHRIQQTGVTPSGRKIVAKVAMSRYFDAAGEVAGKAIQALLPVKECCSAREDARAAKGPFLLPKGARGQRSGPSEASQEGRPKPVPKMEPLHFDDHDVVKPRARLSFPQPRG
;
A
#
# COMPACT_ATOMS: atom_id res chain seq x y z
N MET A 1 -24.52 10.14 36.68
CA MET A 1 -23.50 10.36 35.64
C MET A 1 -23.36 9.14 34.70
N GLY A 2 -24.44 8.52 34.21
CA GLY A 2 -24.37 7.27 33.41
C GLY A 2 -24.79 7.38 31.93
N GLN A 3 -25.32 8.52 31.50
CA GLN A 3 -25.90 8.66 30.15
C GLN A 3 -24.90 9.06 29.05
N GLN A 4 -23.79 9.72 29.40
CA GLN A 4 -22.80 10.18 28.40
C GLN A 4 -22.03 9.02 27.74
N SER A 5 -21.74 7.95 28.48
CA SER A 5 -20.99 6.80 27.95
C SER A 5 -21.80 5.97 26.94
N SER A 6 -23.11 5.80 27.15
CA SER A 6 -23.96 5.02 26.24
C SER A 6 -24.12 5.71 24.88
N ASN A 7 -24.26 7.04 24.84
CA ASN A 7 -24.44 7.78 23.60
C ASN A 7 -23.17 7.79 22.74
N GLN A 8 -22.00 7.92 23.38
CA GLN A 8 -20.71 7.87 22.67
C GLN A 8 -20.44 6.50 22.04
N ILE A 9 -20.79 5.41 22.71
CA ILE A 9 -20.64 4.05 22.16
C ILE A 9 -21.52 3.88 20.92
N SER A 10 -22.77 4.40 20.95
CA SER A 10 -23.66 4.35 19.78
C SER A 10 -23.14 5.17 18.61
N GLU A 11 -22.63 6.39 18.86
CA GLU A 11 -22.09 7.26 17.82
C GLU A 11 -20.85 6.65 17.15
N THR A 12 -19.94 6.09 17.96
CA THR A 12 -18.73 5.40 17.48
C THR A 12 -19.07 4.28 16.50
N ARG A 13 -20.03 3.42 16.86
CA ARG A 13 -20.45 2.31 15.99
C ARG A 13 -21.11 2.80 14.71
N ILE A 14 -21.95 3.84 14.79
CA ILE A 14 -22.58 4.44 13.60
C ILE A 14 -21.49 4.98 12.67
N LYS A 15 -20.54 5.76 13.18
CA LYS A 15 -19.43 6.30 12.39
C LYS A 15 -18.52 5.22 11.82
N ALA A 16 -18.27 4.15 12.55
CA ALA A 16 -17.51 3.01 12.04
C ALA A 16 -18.23 2.30 10.88
N LEU A 17 -19.55 2.13 10.97
CA LEU A 17 -20.35 1.56 9.88
C LEU A 17 -20.38 2.48 8.66
N GLU A 18 -20.54 3.79 8.85
CA GLU A 18 -20.53 4.77 7.75
C GLU A 18 -19.22 4.67 6.94
N ILE A 19 -18.06 4.73 7.60
CA ILE A 19 -16.77 4.69 6.91
C ILE A 19 -16.47 3.31 6.33
N GLN A 20 -16.91 2.22 6.98
CA GLN A 20 -16.81 0.87 6.43
C GLN A 20 -17.59 0.76 5.11
N GLN A 21 -18.80 1.31 5.03
CA GLN A 21 -19.59 1.35 3.80
C GLN A 21 -18.89 2.15 2.71
N LEU A 22 -18.30 3.30 3.04
CA LEU A 22 -17.53 4.11 2.07
C LEU A 22 -16.31 3.35 1.54
N TYR A 23 -15.57 2.63 2.39
CA TYR A 23 -14.47 1.79 1.93
C TYR A 23 -14.94 0.64 1.02
N GLN A 24 -16.02 -0.05 1.40
CA GLN A 24 -16.60 -1.13 0.58
C GLN A 24 -17.12 -0.63 -0.77
N GLN A 25 -17.74 0.55 -0.79
CA GLN A 25 -18.21 1.19 -2.01
C GLN A 25 -17.04 1.52 -2.94
N LEU A 26 -15.97 2.13 -2.41
CA LEU A 26 -14.77 2.41 -3.21
C LEU A 26 -14.10 1.14 -3.72
N GLU A 27 -13.96 0.11 -2.87
CA GLU A 27 -13.40 -1.18 -3.27
C GLU A 27 -14.23 -1.86 -4.37
N THR A 28 -15.56 -1.77 -4.28
CA THR A 28 -16.47 -2.31 -5.30
C THR A 28 -16.35 -1.55 -6.62
N SER A 29 -16.36 -0.23 -6.57
CA SER A 29 -16.18 0.63 -7.76
C SER A 29 -14.83 0.41 -8.41
N LEU A 30 -13.75 0.23 -7.63
CA LEU A 30 -12.43 -0.09 -8.16
C LEU A 30 -12.39 -1.48 -8.80
N ALA A 31 -13.01 -2.50 -8.19
CA ALA A 31 -13.00 -3.85 -8.73
C ALA A 31 -13.78 -3.97 -10.06
N LYS A 32 -14.84 -3.18 -10.22
CA LYS A 32 -15.70 -3.18 -11.41
C LYS A 32 -16.10 -1.74 -11.77
N PRO A 33 -15.20 -0.96 -12.37
CA PRO A 33 -15.48 0.43 -12.71
C PRO A 33 -16.55 0.48 -13.79
N GLY A 34 -17.76 0.97 -13.47
CA GLY A 34 -18.76 1.24 -14.50
C GLY A 34 -18.33 2.42 -15.37
N ARG A 35 -17.93 3.50 -14.70
CA ARG A 35 -17.29 4.68 -15.27
C ARG A 35 -16.14 5.12 -14.37
N VAL A 36 -15.19 5.88 -14.94
CA VAL A 36 -14.09 6.48 -14.18
C VAL A 36 -14.62 7.38 -13.06
N LEU A 37 -15.67 8.15 -13.35
CA LEU A 37 -16.28 9.06 -12.39
C LEU A 37 -16.91 8.36 -11.19
N ASP A 38 -17.40 7.13 -11.32
CA ASP A 38 -18.02 6.40 -10.21
C ASP A 38 -16.98 6.07 -9.12
N VAL A 39 -15.75 5.76 -9.54
CA VAL A 39 -14.60 5.59 -8.63
C VAL A 39 -14.23 6.93 -7.99
N GLY A 40 -14.20 8.00 -8.80
CA GLY A 40 -13.93 9.35 -8.32
C GLY A 40 -14.96 9.85 -7.29
N ASP A 41 -16.25 9.56 -7.49
CA ASP A 41 -17.33 9.93 -6.58
C ASP A 41 -17.25 9.17 -5.26
N ALA A 42 -17.01 7.85 -5.31
CA ALA A 42 -16.80 7.06 -4.11
C ALA A 42 -15.60 7.59 -3.29
N TYR A 43 -14.49 7.92 -3.96
CA TYR A 43 -13.32 8.47 -3.30
C TYR A 43 -13.54 9.89 -2.74
N ARG A 44 -14.31 10.76 -3.44
CA ARG A 44 -14.71 12.07 -2.90
C ARG A 44 -15.53 11.97 -1.63
N GLN A 45 -16.46 11.02 -1.56
CA GLN A 45 -17.29 10.81 -0.38
C GLN A 45 -16.41 10.38 0.80
N LEU A 46 -15.47 9.46 0.57
CA LEU A 46 -14.46 9.08 1.55
C LEU A 46 -13.64 10.29 2.03
N LEU A 47 -13.10 11.10 1.11
CA LEU A 47 -12.33 12.30 1.44
C LEU A 47 -13.13 13.28 2.29
N THR A 48 -14.40 13.51 1.93
CA THR A 48 -15.30 14.42 2.64
C THR A 48 -15.53 13.93 4.07
N TRP A 49 -15.89 12.66 4.22
CA TRP A 49 -16.09 12.04 5.52
C TRP A 49 -14.83 12.11 6.40
N CYS A 50 -13.65 11.80 5.83
CA CYS A 50 -12.39 11.88 6.57
C CYS A 50 -12.03 13.28 7.02
N LYS A 51 -12.37 14.32 6.25
CA LYS A 51 -12.17 15.73 6.67
C LYS A 51 -13.10 16.09 7.83
N GLU A 52 -14.33 15.58 7.85
CA GLU A 52 -15.31 15.83 8.91
C GLU A 52 -14.92 15.15 10.22
N ILE A 53 -14.54 13.87 10.18
CA ILE A 53 -14.18 13.11 11.40
C ILE A 53 -12.89 13.61 12.06
N ARG A 54 -12.00 14.26 11.30
CA ARG A 54 -10.72 14.79 11.78
C ARG A 54 -10.79 16.15 12.43
N ARG A 55 -11.97 16.77 12.52
CA ARG A 55 -12.11 18.08 13.17
C ARG A 55 -11.64 18.00 14.63
N PRO A 56 -10.97 19.03 15.18
CA PRO A 56 -10.35 18.98 16.51
C PRO A 56 -11.28 18.59 17.67
N ASN A 57 -12.59 18.79 17.51
CA ASN A 57 -13.58 18.52 18.55
C ASN A 57 -14.19 17.11 18.45
N ASN A 58 -13.73 16.28 17.50
CA ASN A 58 -14.27 14.96 17.27
C ASN A 58 -13.39 13.90 17.94
N GLU A 59 -13.81 13.45 19.13
CA GLU A 59 -13.09 12.42 19.90
C GLU A 59 -13.41 10.98 19.45
N VAL A 60 -14.39 10.83 18.55
CA VAL A 60 -14.98 9.54 18.13
C VAL A 60 -14.04 8.73 17.23
N LEU A 61 -13.09 9.39 16.55
CA LEU A 61 -12.17 8.75 15.61
C LEU A 61 -11.39 7.57 16.22
N SER A 62 -10.97 7.69 17.48
CA SER A 62 -10.22 6.62 18.14
C SER A 62 -11.01 5.32 18.27
N GLY A 63 -12.25 5.41 18.78
CA GLY A 63 -13.15 4.27 18.86
C GLY A 63 -13.55 3.74 17.48
N VAL A 64 -13.67 4.61 16.46
CA VAL A 64 -13.96 4.17 15.09
C VAL A 64 -12.83 3.29 14.56
N LEU A 65 -11.57 3.69 14.73
CA LEU A 65 -10.43 2.91 14.28
C LEU A 65 -10.28 1.59 15.04
N GLU A 66 -10.61 1.56 16.33
CA GLU A 66 -10.67 0.35 17.13
C GLU A 66 -11.73 -0.62 16.58
N VAL A 67 -12.96 -0.15 16.30
CA VAL A 67 -14.00 -0.97 15.68
C VAL A 67 -13.55 -1.51 14.32
N LEU A 68 -12.95 -0.67 13.47
CA LEU A 68 -12.47 -1.07 12.14
C LEU A 68 -11.30 -2.05 12.17
N SER A 69 -10.53 -2.10 13.27
CA SER A 69 -9.36 -2.97 13.40
C SER A 69 -9.71 -4.47 13.44
N HIS A 70 -10.97 -4.80 13.72
CA HIS A 70 -11.48 -6.17 13.71
C HIS A 70 -11.57 -6.73 12.28
N GLU A 71 -11.45 -8.06 12.13
CA GLU A 71 -11.42 -8.71 10.82
C GLU A 71 -12.70 -8.50 9.99
N GLU A 72 -13.86 -8.45 10.66
CA GLU A 72 -15.16 -8.16 10.03
C GLU A 72 -15.38 -6.68 9.70
N GLY A 73 -14.47 -5.81 10.15
CA GLY A 73 -14.51 -4.37 9.89
C GLY A 73 -13.85 -4.02 8.55
N PHE A 74 -12.80 -3.21 8.63
CA PHE A 74 -11.96 -2.85 7.49
C PHE A 74 -10.55 -2.54 8.00
N PRO A 75 -9.73 -3.59 8.24
CA PRO A 75 -8.47 -3.46 8.96
C PRO A 75 -7.46 -2.63 8.17
N ALA A 76 -6.44 -2.13 8.87
CA ALA A 76 -5.49 -1.17 8.32
C ALA A 76 -4.75 -1.68 7.07
N TRP A 77 -4.43 -2.98 7.00
CA TRP A 77 -3.81 -3.56 5.79
C TRP A 77 -4.70 -3.42 4.56
N ARG A 78 -6.01 -3.61 4.71
CA ARG A 78 -6.98 -3.51 3.61
C ARG A 78 -7.19 -2.06 3.20
N ARG A 79 -7.18 -1.14 4.17
CA ARG A 79 -7.20 0.31 3.91
C ARG A 79 -5.95 0.75 3.13
N GLN A 80 -4.77 0.21 3.45
CA GLN A 80 -3.54 0.46 2.68
C GLN A 80 -3.67 -0.09 1.26
N ALA A 81 -4.11 -1.34 1.10
CA ALA A 81 -4.31 -1.95 -0.21
C ALA A 81 -5.31 -1.15 -1.06
N LEU A 82 -6.34 -0.58 -0.44
CA LEU A 82 -7.34 0.26 -1.12
C LEU A 82 -6.76 1.60 -1.58
N GLU A 83 -5.90 2.23 -0.77
CA GLU A 83 -5.15 3.43 -1.18
C GLU A 83 -4.26 3.14 -2.39
N GLU A 84 -3.52 2.05 -2.35
CA GLU A 84 -2.61 1.64 -3.42
C GLU A 84 -3.37 1.25 -4.69
N ALA A 85 -4.50 0.54 -4.56
CA ALA A 85 -5.38 0.21 -5.68
C ALA A 85 -5.93 1.46 -6.38
N TYR A 86 -6.33 2.47 -5.59
CA TYR A 86 -6.78 3.74 -6.12
C TYR A 86 -5.66 4.49 -6.86
N ARG A 87 -4.44 4.53 -6.29
CA ARG A 87 -3.28 5.14 -6.95
C ARG A 87 -2.97 4.46 -8.28
N ILE A 88 -2.90 3.13 -8.31
CA ILE A 88 -2.66 2.36 -9.55
C ILE A 88 -3.75 2.65 -10.60
N PHE A 89 -5.02 2.73 -10.18
CA PHE A 89 -6.14 3.07 -11.06
C PHE A 89 -6.01 4.49 -11.62
N TYR A 90 -5.66 5.47 -10.78
CA TYR A 90 -5.45 6.85 -11.18
C TYR A 90 -4.29 6.99 -12.18
N ASP A 91 -3.17 6.32 -11.90
CA ASP A 91 -2.00 6.34 -12.78
C ASP A 91 -2.30 5.69 -14.14
N GLU A 92 -3.08 4.60 -14.18
CA GLU A 92 -3.56 4.03 -15.46
C GLU A 92 -4.47 5.01 -16.22
N ALA A 93 -5.37 5.72 -15.53
CA ALA A 93 -6.21 6.73 -16.16
C ALA A 93 -5.38 7.89 -16.73
N ALA A 94 -4.28 8.25 -16.06
CA ALA A 94 -3.33 9.26 -16.52
C ALA A 94 -2.53 8.79 -17.74
N ASP A 95 -2.00 7.55 -17.72
CA ASP A 95 -1.28 6.94 -18.84
C ASP A 95 -2.16 6.83 -20.09
N LEU A 96 -3.45 6.57 -19.91
CA LEU A 96 -4.44 6.52 -21.00
C LEU A 96 -4.94 7.90 -21.46
N ALA A 97 -4.50 8.99 -20.82
CA ALA A 97 -4.92 10.36 -21.10
C ALA A 97 -6.46 10.52 -21.15
N LEU A 98 -7.17 9.90 -20.20
CA LEU A 98 -8.63 9.93 -20.18
C LEU A 98 -9.15 11.37 -19.98
N GLU A 99 -10.16 11.77 -20.75
CA GLU A 99 -10.79 13.10 -20.65
C GLU A 99 -11.42 13.37 -19.27
N GLU A 100 -11.79 12.29 -18.56
CA GLU A 100 -12.37 12.36 -17.22
C GLU A 100 -11.31 12.52 -16.12
N LEU A 101 -10.00 12.40 -16.42
CA LEU A 101 -8.90 12.51 -15.44
C LEU A 101 -8.95 13.81 -14.60
N PRO A 102 -9.19 15.01 -15.16
CA PRO A 102 -9.27 16.23 -14.36
C PRO A 102 -10.43 16.25 -13.34
N LYS A 103 -11.40 15.33 -13.49
CA LYS A 103 -12.53 15.16 -12.57
C LYS A 103 -12.26 14.08 -11.54
N LEU A 104 -11.22 13.27 -11.69
CA LEU A 104 -10.79 12.34 -10.64
C LEU A 104 -10.07 13.12 -9.54
N PRO A 105 -10.36 12.87 -8.26
CA PRO A 105 -9.52 13.40 -7.20
C PRO A 105 -8.10 12.84 -7.32
N GLU A 106 -7.10 13.61 -6.93
CA GLU A 106 -5.73 13.10 -6.93
C GLU A 106 -5.52 12.08 -5.78
N PRO A 107 -4.67 11.06 -5.97
CA PRO A 107 -4.24 10.21 -4.87
C PRO A 107 -3.48 11.05 -3.81
N PRO A 108 -3.50 10.63 -2.52
CA PRO A 108 -2.96 11.46 -1.45
C PRO A 108 -1.44 11.65 -1.61
N THR A 109 -0.95 12.87 -1.40
CA THR A 109 0.48 13.18 -1.53
C THR A 109 1.31 12.49 -0.44
N SER A 110 2.64 12.50 -0.58
CA SER A 110 3.53 11.97 0.46
C SER A 110 3.31 12.66 1.81
N GLU A 111 3.04 13.98 1.81
CA GLU A 111 2.74 14.73 3.02
C GLU A 111 1.40 14.29 3.63
N ASP A 112 0.36 14.12 2.82
CA ASP A 112 -0.98 13.70 3.28
C ASP A 112 -0.95 12.35 4.01
N ILE A 113 -0.11 11.42 3.51
CA ILE A 113 0.09 10.09 4.11
C ILE A 113 1.14 10.08 5.23
N GLY A 114 1.65 11.25 5.64
CA GLY A 114 2.62 11.38 6.73
C GLY A 114 4.01 10.87 6.39
N PHE A 115 4.44 11.05 5.13
CA PHE A 115 5.72 10.62 4.57
C PHE A 115 5.97 9.11 4.71
N ARG A 116 4.89 8.33 4.72
CA ARG A 116 4.98 6.87 4.65
C ARG A 116 5.70 6.47 3.35
N PRO A 117 6.70 5.57 3.41
CA PRO A 117 7.35 5.08 2.21
C PRO A 117 6.37 4.28 1.36
N LEU A 118 6.33 4.60 0.06
CA LEU A 118 5.63 3.82 -0.95
C LEU A 118 6.62 2.86 -1.61
N SER A 119 6.13 1.79 -2.22
CA SER A 119 6.94 0.89 -3.02
C SER A 119 7.50 1.61 -4.25
N GLU A 120 8.68 1.19 -4.71
CA GLU A 120 9.31 1.78 -5.90
C GLU A 120 8.42 1.62 -7.15
N GLU A 121 7.72 0.49 -7.23
CA GLU A 121 6.78 0.16 -8.30
C GLU A 121 5.59 1.13 -8.39
N LEU A 122 5.13 1.66 -7.24
CA LEU A 122 4.11 2.72 -7.21
C LEU A 122 4.70 4.09 -7.57
N LEU A 123 5.95 4.36 -7.19
CA LEU A 123 6.60 5.65 -7.44
C LEU A 123 7.01 5.82 -8.91
N ASN A 124 7.38 4.73 -9.58
CA ASN A 124 7.84 4.75 -10.97
C ASN A 124 6.73 4.37 -11.98
N GLY A 125 5.50 4.10 -11.52
CA GLY A 125 4.36 3.72 -12.35
C GLY A 125 4.38 2.28 -12.86
N GLN A 126 5.39 1.46 -12.54
CA GLN A 126 5.47 0.06 -13.00
C GLN A 126 4.30 -0.79 -12.51
N ALA A 127 3.71 -0.45 -11.37
CA ALA A 127 2.55 -1.15 -10.81
C ALA A 127 1.33 -1.13 -11.77
N VAL A 128 1.19 -0.12 -12.63
CA VAL A 128 0.10 -0.02 -13.63
C VAL A 128 0.16 -1.16 -14.64
N GLN A 129 1.36 -1.54 -15.04
CA GLN A 129 1.62 -2.53 -16.09
C GLN A 129 1.55 -3.97 -15.58
N GLN A 130 1.60 -4.17 -14.26
CA GLN A 130 1.54 -5.50 -13.66
C GLN A 130 0.12 -6.06 -13.67
N GLU A 131 -0.02 -7.35 -13.97
CA GLU A 131 -1.29 -8.06 -13.80
C GLU A 131 -1.64 -8.23 -12.32
N ILE A 132 -0.62 -8.47 -11.49
CA ILE A 132 -0.73 -8.62 -10.05
C ILE A 132 0.33 -7.71 -9.42
N TYR A 133 -0.12 -6.74 -8.65
CA TYR A 133 0.74 -5.96 -7.78
C TYR A 133 0.74 -6.58 -6.38
N GLU A 134 1.92 -6.79 -5.79
CA GLU A 134 2.06 -7.34 -4.45
C GLU A 134 2.41 -6.25 -3.43
N GLY A 135 1.68 -6.21 -2.33
CA GLY A 135 1.93 -5.30 -1.23
C GLY A 135 1.99 -6.01 0.11
N SER A 136 2.49 -5.30 1.12
CA SER A 136 2.49 -5.77 2.49
C SER A 136 2.14 -4.64 3.46
N PHE A 137 1.54 -5.01 4.57
CA PHE A 137 1.28 -4.13 5.69
C PHE A 137 1.93 -4.72 6.92
N THR A 138 2.70 -3.91 7.64
CA THR A 138 3.25 -4.27 8.94
C THR A 138 2.59 -3.44 10.02
N ASP A 139 2.07 -4.12 11.04
CA ASP A 139 1.72 -3.55 12.34
C ASP A 139 2.82 -3.91 13.34
N SER A 140 3.52 -2.90 13.84
CA SER A 140 4.60 -3.05 14.82
C SER A 140 4.12 -2.51 16.16
N SER A 141 3.84 -3.41 17.10
CA SER A 141 3.71 -3.07 18.51
C SER A 141 5.05 -3.27 19.22
N LEU A 142 5.18 -2.76 20.45
CA LEU A 142 6.38 -2.96 21.28
C LEU A 142 6.71 -4.44 21.55
N LEU A 143 5.72 -5.34 21.47
CA LEU A 143 5.85 -6.74 21.89
C LEU A 143 5.78 -7.75 20.74
N PHE A 144 5.19 -7.38 19.61
CA PHE A 144 5.03 -8.26 18.46
C PHE A 144 4.92 -7.46 17.17
N ARG A 145 5.33 -8.10 16.08
CA ARG A 145 5.18 -7.60 14.72
C ARG A 145 4.25 -8.51 13.93
N ARG A 146 3.15 -7.95 13.41
CA ARG A 146 2.24 -8.65 12.51
C ARG A 146 2.46 -8.14 11.10
N ARG A 147 2.52 -9.08 10.15
CA ARG A 147 2.62 -8.78 8.72
C ARG A 147 1.45 -9.41 7.99
N TRP A 148 0.82 -8.62 7.13
CA TRP A 148 -0.20 -9.05 6.18
C TRP A 148 0.35 -8.80 4.79
N ASP A 149 0.39 -9.84 3.97
CA ASP A 149 0.68 -9.71 2.55
C ASP A 149 -0.63 -9.71 1.78
N TYR A 150 -0.70 -8.90 0.73
CA TYR A 150 -1.89 -8.77 -0.12
C TYR A 150 -1.49 -8.59 -1.58
N GLU A 151 -2.45 -8.83 -2.46
CA GLU A 151 -2.32 -8.66 -3.90
C GLU A 151 -3.40 -7.72 -4.41
N ILE A 152 -3.09 -6.98 -5.46
CA ILE A 152 -4.03 -6.16 -6.23
C ILE A 152 -4.03 -6.69 -7.66
N HIS A 153 -5.11 -7.38 -8.03
CA HIS A 153 -5.28 -8.01 -9.32
C HIS A 153 -5.91 -7.03 -10.30
N ARG A 154 -5.33 -6.93 -11.49
CA ARG A 154 -5.93 -6.23 -12.64
C ARG A 154 -7.10 -7.05 -13.17
N ILE A 155 -8.26 -6.43 -13.29
CA ILE A 155 -9.46 -7.01 -13.89
C ILE A 155 -9.72 -6.29 -15.20
N GLN A 156 -9.48 -6.96 -16.32
CA GLN A 156 -9.87 -6.46 -17.62
C GLN A 156 -11.37 -6.67 -17.82
N GLN A 157 -12.09 -5.61 -18.17
CA GLN A 157 -13.51 -5.66 -18.48
C GLN A 157 -13.73 -5.16 -19.91
N THR A 158 -14.53 -5.88 -20.69
CA THR A 158 -14.78 -5.54 -22.08
C THR A 158 -15.47 -4.17 -22.17
N GLY A 159 -14.85 -3.24 -22.90
CA GLY A 159 -15.42 -1.90 -23.16
C GLY A 159 -15.28 -0.91 -22.00
N VAL A 160 -14.49 -1.22 -20.97
CA VAL A 160 -14.24 -0.34 -19.83
C VAL A 160 -12.74 -0.06 -19.73
N THR A 161 -12.41 1.23 -19.68
CA THR A 161 -11.04 1.71 -19.47
C THR A 161 -11.07 2.87 -18.45
N PRO A 162 -10.22 2.86 -17.40
CA PRO A 162 -9.11 1.94 -17.14
C PRO A 162 -9.58 0.60 -16.54
N SER A 163 -8.64 -0.32 -16.34
CA SER A 163 -8.94 -1.66 -15.82
C SER A 163 -9.37 -1.62 -14.36
N GLY A 164 -10.23 -2.57 -13.96
CA GLY A 164 -10.59 -2.75 -12.55
C GLY A 164 -9.42 -3.26 -11.70
N ARG A 165 -9.50 -3.05 -10.39
CA ARG A 165 -8.50 -3.42 -9.38
C ARG A 165 -9.16 -4.16 -8.22
N LYS A 166 -8.83 -5.44 -8.04
CA LYS A 166 -9.37 -6.28 -6.97
C LYS A 166 -8.31 -6.61 -5.93
N ILE A 167 -8.63 -6.31 -4.68
CA ILE A 167 -7.76 -6.60 -3.53
C ILE A 167 -7.98 -8.05 -3.07
N VAL A 168 -6.90 -8.77 -2.84
CA VAL A 168 -6.91 -10.15 -2.36
C VAL A 168 -5.95 -10.28 -1.19
N ALA A 169 -6.40 -10.83 -0.07
CA ALA A 169 -5.51 -11.17 1.04
C ALA A 169 -4.70 -12.42 0.68
N LYS A 170 -3.37 -12.40 0.86
CA LYS A 170 -2.59 -13.65 0.86
C LYS A 170 -2.89 -14.38 2.17
N VAL A 171 -3.20 -15.67 2.09
CA VAL A 171 -3.65 -16.50 3.24
C VAL A 171 -2.61 -16.57 4.38
N ALA A 172 -1.35 -16.21 4.12
CA ALA A 172 -0.28 -16.25 5.12
C ALA A 172 -0.19 -14.93 5.93
N MET A 173 -0.92 -14.83 7.04
CA MET A 173 -0.54 -13.87 8.09
C MET A 173 0.69 -14.41 8.82
N SER A 174 1.84 -13.77 8.62
CA SER A 174 3.06 -14.13 9.32
C SER A 174 3.18 -13.31 10.61
N ARG A 175 3.14 -14.00 11.76
CA ARG A 175 3.46 -13.38 13.06
C ARG A 175 4.94 -13.58 13.32
N TYR A 176 5.67 -12.49 13.49
CA TYR A 176 7.08 -12.51 13.87
C TYR A 176 7.21 -12.00 15.30
N PHE A 177 7.93 -12.76 16.14
CA PHE A 177 8.43 -12.26 17.41
C PHE A 177 9.86 -11.81 17.18
N ASP A 178 10.23 -10.61 17.64
CA ASP A 178 11.65 -10.24 17.68
C ASP A 178 12.35 -11.25 18.61
N ALA A 179 13.48 -11.81 18.17
CA ALA A 179 14.13 -12.97 18.80
C ALA A 179 14.53 -12.77 20.29
N ALA A 180 14.54 -11.53 20.80
CA ALA A 180 14.74 -11.21 22.21
C ALA A 180 13.41 -11.01 23.00
N GLY A 181 12.30 -10.77 22.30
CA GLY A 181 10.97 -10.49 22.85
C GLY A 181 10.04 -11.69 22.94
N GLU A 182 10.36 -12.84 22.33
CA GLU A 182 9.48 -14.02 22.34
C GLU A 182 9.31 -14.65 23.74
N VAL A 183 10.37 -14.61 24.55
CA VAL A 183 10.36 -15.12 25.95
C VAL A 183 9.76 -14.08 26.90
N ALA A 184 10.08 -12.79 26.73
CA ALA A 184 9.56 -11.71 27.56
C ALA A 184 8.08 -11.41 27.27
N GLY A 185 7.65 -11.48 26.01
CA GLY A 185 6.29 -11.20 25.56
C GLY A 185 5.27 -12.18 26.12
N LYS A 186 5.60 -13.48 26.17
CA LYS A 186 4.73 -14.51 26.80
C LYS A 186 4.59 -14.30 28.31
N ALA A 187 5.64 -13.85 28.99
CA ALA A 187 5.60 -13.55 30.43
C ALA A 187 4.82 -12.26 30.74
N ILE A 188 4.99 -11.22 29.94
CA ILE A 188 4.32 -9.92 30.12
C ILE A 188 2.82 -10.03 29.81
N GLN A 189 2.43 -10.81 28.79
CA GLN A 189 1.03 -11.04 28.43
C GLN A 189 0.24 -11.79 29.52
N ALA A 190 0.93 -12.57 30.36
CA ALA A 190 0.32 -13.24 31.52
C ALA A 190 0.25 -12.37 32.78
N LEU A 191 1.03 -11.29 32.86
CA LEU A 191 1.22 -10.50 34.09
C LEU A 191 0.59 -9.10 34.05
N LEU A 192 0.37 -8.53 32.86
CA LEU A 192 -0.23 -7.21 32.72
C LEU A 192 -1.58 -7.31 32.03
N PRO A 193 -2.70 -6.96 32.70
CA PRO A 193 -3.93 -6.62 31.99
C PRO A 193 -3.63 -5.34 31.21
N VAL A 194 -3.20 -5.50 29.96
CA VAL A 194 -2.95 -4.39 29.07
C VAL A 194 -4.29 -3.70 28.88
N LYS A 195 -4.51 -2.61 29.62
CA LYS A 195 -5.58 -1.68 29.30
C LYS A 195 -5.19 -1.03 27.98
N GLU A 196 -5.75 -1.55 26.89
CA GLU A 196 -5.61 -1.13 25.48
C GLU A 196 -6.01 0.34 25.21
N CYS A 197 -6.25 1.13 26.26
CA CYS A 197 -6.89 2.44 26.20
C CYS A 197 -5.93 3.58 25.79
N CYS A 198 -4.61 3.45 26.01
CA CYS A 198 -3.66 4.50 25.69
C CYS A 198 -3.07 4.40 24.28
N SER A 199 -2.76 3.19 23.80
CA SER A 199 -2.20 2.97 22.46
C SER A 199 -3.19 3.34 21.35
N ALA A 200 -4.46 2.92 21.48
CA ALA A 200 -5.50 3.21 20.49
C ALA A 200 -5.73 4.73 20.30
N ARG A 201 -5.58 5.52 21.38
CA ARG A 201 -5.74 6.98 21.33
C ARG A 201 -4.55 7.67 20.66
N GLU A 202 -3.34 7.16 20.84
CA GLU A 202 -2.14 7.64 20.15
C GLU A 202 -2.19 7.29 18.66
N ASP A 203 -2.60 6.06 18.32
CA ASP A 203 -2.75 5.61 16.94
C ASP A 203 -3.75 6.46 16.16
N ALA A 204 -4.87 6.82 16.79
CA ALA A 204 -5.88 7.68 16.18
C ALA A 204 -5.40 9.10 15.90
N ARG A 205 -4.60 9.68 16.82
CA ARG A 205 -3.96 10.99 16.60
C ARG A 205 -2.88 10.92 15.52
N ALA A 206 -2.23 9.76 15.41
CA ALA A 206 -1.18 9.51 14.45
C ALA A 206 -1.72 9.07 13.07
N ALA A 207 -3.02 8.80 12.94
CA ALA A 207 -3.62 8.32 11.71
C ALA A 207 -3.59 9.36 10.57
N LYS A 208 -2.89 9.04 9.48
CA LYS A 208 -2.68 9.94 8.33
C LYS A 208 -3.42 9.48 7.07
N GLY A 209 -3.53 10.38 6.10
CA GLY A 209 -4.15 10.12 4.81
C GLY A 209 -5.67 9.90 4.83
N PRO A 210 -6.32 9.80 3.67
CA PRO A 210 -7.75 9.57 3.56
C PRO A 210 -8.18 8.14 3.91
N PHE A 211 -7.21 7.25 4.13
CA PHE A 211 -7.42 5.87 4.56
C PHE A 211 -7.15 5.64 6.06
N LEU A 212 -6.91 6.73 6.82
CA LEU A 212 -6.73 6.71 8.28
C LEU A 212 -5.76 5.60 8.73
N LEU A 213 -4.57 5.61 8.13
CA LEU A 213 -3.56 4.59 8.34
C LEU A 213 -2.69 4.95 9.55
N PRO A 214 -2.35 3.98 10.42
CA PRO A 214 -1.51 4.24 11.58
C PRO A 214 -0.11 4.68 11.16
N LYS A 215 0.54 5.48 12.01
CA LYS A 215 1.91 5.91 11.79
C LYS A 215 2.84 4.70 11.81
N GLY A 216 3.64 4.54 10.76
CA GLY A 216 4.57 3.41 10.66
C GLY A 216 4.01 2.17 9.97
N ALA A 217 2.77 2.21 9.47
CA ALA A 217 2.35 1.28 8.42
C ALA A 217 3.39 1.33 7.28
N ARG A 218 4.11 0.23 7.04
CA ARG A 218 5.12 0.16 5.99
C ARG A 218 4.73 -0.89 4.96
N GLY A 219 4.74 -0.50 3.70
CA GLY A 219 4.95 -1.43 2.59
C GLY A 219 6.42 -1.79 2.51
N GLN A 220 6.89 -2.67 3.41
CA GLN A 220 8.21 -3.25 3.19
C GLN A 220 8.09 -4.35 2.14
N ARG A 221 8.97 -4.31 1.14
CA ARG A 221 9.15 -5.43 0.21
C ARG A 221 9.31 -6.71 1.01
N SER A 222 8.60 -7.76 0.61
CA SER A 222 9.15 -9.11 0.72
C SER A 222 10.53 -9.03 0.06
N GLY A 223 11.61 -9.15 0.82
CA GLY A 223 12.83 -9.63 0.19
C GLY A 223 12.50 -10.92 -0.56
N PRO A 224 13.22 -11.26 -1.65
CA PRO A 224 13.01 -12.53 -2.32
C PRO A 224 12.99 -13.63 -1.26
N SER A 225 11.86 -14.34 -1.16
CA SER A 225 11.74 -15.49 -0.27
C SER A 225 12.89 -16.43 -0.60
N GLU A 226 13.80 -16.65 0.34
CA GLU A 226 14.98 -17.51 0.16
C GLU A 226 14.61 -18.99 -0.16
N ALA A 227 13.32 -19.32 -0.22
CA ALA A 227 12.80 -20.65 -0.55
C ALA A 227 12.99 -21.09 -2.02
N SER A 228 13.58 -20.27 -2.90
CA SER A 228 13.84 -20.66 -4.31
C SER A 228 15.33 -20.71 -4.71
N GLN A 229 16.28 -20.80 -3.77
CA GLN A 229 17.69 -21.05 -4.08
C GLN A 229 18.08 -22.55 -4.11
N GLU A 230 17.15 -23.47 -4.40
CA GLU A 230 17.51 -24.82 -4.88
C GLU A 230 17.87 -24.77 -6.37
N GLY A 231 19.03 -24.19 -6.66
CA GLY A 231 19.50 -24.02 -8.03
C GLY A 231 20.84 -23.32 -8.13
N ARG A 232 21.77 -23.57 -7.20
CA ARG A 232 23.17 -23.16 -7.40
C ARG A 232 23.74 -23.96 -8.58
N PRO A 233 24.11 -23.32 -9.71
CA PRO A 233 24.93 -23.98 -10.71
C PRO A 233 26.27 -24.35 -10.05
N LYS A 234 26.71 -25.60 -10.27
CA LYS A 234 28.02 -26.09 -9.84
C LYS A 234 29.11 -25.12 -10.30
N PRO A 235 30.15 -24.86 -9.48
CA PRO A 235 31.26 -24.01 -9.89
C PRO A 235 31.90 -24.58 -11.15
N VAL A 236 31.84 -23.80 -12.23
CA VAL A 236 32.56 -24.09 -13.48
C VAL A 236 34.06 -24.12 -13.14
N PRO A 237 34.83 -25.13 -13.58
CA PRO A 237 36.26 -25.17 -13.35
C PRO A 237 36.90 -23.90 -13.92
N LYS A 238 37.77 -23.27 -13.12
CA LYS A 238 38.59 -22.12 -13.53
C LYS A 238 39.37 -22.51 -14.78
N MET A 239 39.00 -21.99 -15.94
CA MET A 239 39.87 -21.99 -17.10
C MET A 239 41.07 -21.09 -16.79
N GLU A 240 42.27 -21.66 -16.91
CA GLU A 240 43.52 -20.90 -16.91
C GLU A 240 43.45 -19.81 -18.00
N PRO A 241 43.96 -18.59 -17.71
CA PRO A 241 44.04 -17.55 -18.70
C PRO A 241 45.00 -17.98 -19.82
N LEU A 242 44.46 -18.16 -21.02
CA LEU A 242 45.24 -18.28 -22.25
C LEU A 242 46.10 -17.02 -22.40
N HIS A 243 47.40 -17.21 -22.30
CA HIS A 243 48.42 -16.23 -22.66
C HIS A 243 48.26 -15.91 -24.15
N PHE A 244 47.80 -14.70 -24.47
CA PHE A 244 47.81 -14.19 -25.83
C PHE A 244 49.13 -13.44 -26.03
N ASP A 245 50.00 -14.00 -26.85
CA ASP A 245 51.19 -13.30 -27.34
C ASP A 245 50.76 -12.08 -28.17
N ASP A 246 51.25 -10.92 -27.72
CA ASP A 246 51.17 -9.62 -28.39
C ASP A 246 51.85 -9.69 -29.75
N HIS A 247 51.11 -9.77 -30.85
CA HIS A 247 51.50 -9.23 -32.17
C HIS A 247 50.28 -9.14 -33.08
N ASP A 248 49.69 -7.94 -33.23
CA ASP A 248 49.50 -7.32 -34.54
C ASP A 248 48.84 -5.93 -34.46
N VAL A 249 49.62 -4.94 -34.87
CA VAL A 249 49.26 -3.52 -34.98
C VAL A 249 48.30 -3.33 -36.15
N VAL A 250 47.01 -3.13 -35.88
CA VAL A 250 46.05 -2.71 -36.90
C VAL A 250 46.02 -1.18 -37.00
N LYS A 251 46.46 -0.69 -38.17
CA LYS A 251 46.53 0.72 -38.57
C LYS A 251 45.17 1.45 -38.47
N PRO A 252 45.13 2.73 -38.04
CA PRO A 252 43.91 3.52 -38.06
C PRO A 252 43.45 3.83 -39.49
N ARG A 253 42.20 3.46 -39.81
CA ARG A 253 41.54 3.81 -41.08
C ARG A 253 41.15 5.29 -41.11
N ALA A 254 41.34 5.88 -42.28
CA ALA A 254 41.17 7.30 -42.58
C ALA A 254 39.74 7.83 -42.30
N ARG A 255 39.69 9.08 -41.82
CA ARG A 255 38.45 9.87 -41.67
C ARG A 255 37.89 10.23 -43.04
N LEU A 256 36.62 9.92 -43.27
CA LEU A 256 35.84 10.43 -44.40
C LEU A 256 35.35 11.85 -44.08
N SER A 257 35.78 12.81 -44.88
CA SER A 257 35.33 14.20 -44.85
C SER A 257 34.00 14.33 -45.59
N PHE A 258 32.99 14.94 -44.97
CA PHE A 258 31.75 15.30 -45.63
C PHE A 258 31.86 16.70 -46.29
N PRO A 259 31.37 16.88 -47.52
CA PRO A 259 31.33 18.19 -48.17
C PRO A 259 30.24 19.07 -47.55
N GLN A 260 30.59 20.33 -47.27
CA GLN A 260 29.61 21.37 -46.89
C GLN A 260 28.78 21.81 -48.11
N PRO A 261 27.47 22.05 -47.94
CA PRO A 261 26.65 22.67 -48.96
C PRO A 261 26.97 24.16 -49.09
N ARG A 262 27.15 24.62 -50.33
CA ARG A 262 27.05 26.04 -50.72
C ARG A 262 25.62 26.31 -51.17
N GLY A 263 25.00 27.36 -50.65
CA GLY A 263 23.69 27.85 -51.07
C GLY A 263 22.90 28.41 -49.91
#